data_AF-A0A4Y9UX87-F1
#
_entry.id   AF-A0A4Y9UX87-F1
#
_cell.length_a   1.000
_cell.length_b   1.000
_cell.length_c   1.000
_cell.angle_alpha   90.00
_cell.angle_beta   90.00
_cell.angle_gamma   90.00
#
_symmetry.space_group_name_H-M   'P 1'
#
loop_
_entity.id
_entity.type
_entity.pdbx_description
1 polymer ?
#
loop_
_entity_poly.entity_id
_entity_poly.type
_entity_poly.pdbx_seq_one_letter_code
_entity_poly.pdbx_strand_id
1 'polypeptide(L)'
;MFYGSKFKGWFEGLAEEVSRKHKGDSQYIGLTSDVANFCKSIRKTRNCVEHTKPDERVEVFDFSLTPNNEVVPPTIAVYHPQFTQPRMPVSAYTSQVTEHIANLRDSDCIHVFKKYQCIGEASCPSGGAAGKPTWHKLVKYSYGIDGGNQIIPLS
;
A
#
# COMPACT_ATOMS: atom_id res chain seq x y z
N MET A 1 -11.80 7.08 6.12
CA MET A 1 -10.44 7.42 5.64
C MET A 1 -10.20 8.89 6.01
N PHE A 2 -9.08 9.22 6.67
CA PHE A 2 -8.85 10.51 7.37
C PHE A 2 -8.91 11.80 6.51
N TYR A 3 -9.00 11.67 5.19
CA TYR A 3 -9.14 12.78 4.25
C TYR A 3 -10.35 12.53 3.35
N GLY A 4 -11.49 13.14 3.67
CA GLY A 4 -12.75 13.03 2.92
C GLY A 4 -12.73 13.71 1.54
N SER A 5 -13.87 14.24 1.10
CA SER A 5 -14.19 14.85 -0.22
C SER A 5 -13.23 15.93 -0.79
N LYS A 6 -12.15 16.26 -0.08
CA LYS A 6 -11.03 17.10 -0.55
C LYS A 6 -10.00 16.31 -1.37
N PHE A 7 -10.14 14.99 -1.43
CA PHE A 7 -9.30 14.10 -2.22
C PHE A 7 -9.69 14.17 -3.70
N LYS A 8 -8.84 14.81 -4.52
CA LYS A 8 -8.91 14.74 -5.99
C LYS A 8 -7.69 13.96 -6.48
N GLY A 9 -7.90 12.97 -7.35
CA GLY A 9 -6.83 12.07 -7.81
C GLY A 9 -6.70 10.81 -6.96
N TRP A 10 -5.74 9.94 -7.28
CA TRP A 10 -5.43 8.75 -6.47
C TRP A 10 -4.41 9.11 -5.37
N PHE A 11 -3.48 8.22 -5.03
CA PHE A 11 -2.47 8.47 -3.98
C PHE A 11 -1.64 9.74 -4.18
N GLU A 12 -1.51 10.23 -5.42
CA GLU A 12 -0.87 11.52 -5.74
C GLU A 12 -1.59 12.70 -5.05
N GLY A 13 -2.92 12.71 -5.06
CA GLY A 13 -3.71 13.75 -4.39
C GLY A 13 -3.61 13.69 -2.86
N LEU A 14 -3.35 12.50 -2.30
CA LEU A 14 -3.06 12.35 -0.87
C LEU A 14 -1.69 12.96 -0.54
N ALA A 15 -0.66 12.63 -1.33
CA ALA A 15 0.68 13.17 -1.14
C ALA A 15 0.71 14.71 -1.27
N GLU A 16 -0.04 15.27 -2.24
CA GLU A 16 -0.21 16.71 -2.40
C GLU A 16 -0.88 17.36 -1.17
N GLU A 17 -1.97 16.77 -0.68
CA GLU A 17 -2.69 17.29 0.48
C GLU A 17 -1.86 17.19 1.76
N VAL A 18 -1.08 16.11 1.92
CA VAL A 18 -0.14 15.92 3.03
C VAL A 18 0.97 16.97 2.98
N SER A 19 1.58 17.17 1.80
CA SER A 19 2.58 18.23 1.58
C SER A 19 2.05 19.62 1.91
N ARG A 20 0.79 19.90 1.55
CA ARG A 20 0.13 21.18 1.83
C ARG A 20 -0.12 21.40 3.33
N LYS A 21 -0.56 20.36 4.06
CA LYS A 21 -0.94 20.45 5.48
C LYS A 21 0.22 20.32 6.45
N HIS A 22 1.26 19.59 6.07
CA HIS A 22 2.40 19.28 6.94
C HIS A 22 3.69 19.91 6.43
N LYS A 23 3.60 21.17 5.95
CA LYS A 23 4.77 21.97 5.56
C LYS A 23 5.79 21.99 6.71
N GLY A 24 6.94 21.35 6.51
CA GLY A 24 8.02 21.21 7.50
C GLY A 24 8.28 19.78 7.97
N ASP A 25 7.36 18.84 7.76
CA ASP A 25 7.52 17.43 8.10
C ASP A 25 8.06 16.65 6.90
N SER A 26 9.36 16.81 6.61
CA SER A 26 10.01 16.23 5.44
C SER A 26 9.91 14.70 5.41
N GLN A 27 9.87 14.05 6.58
CA GLN A 27 9.73 12.60 6.69
C GLN A 27 8.36 12.13 6.25
N TYR A 28 7.27 12.78 6.70
CA TYR A 28 5.92 12.40 6.29
C TYR A 28 5.64 12.71 4.82
N ILE A 29 6.14 13.85 4.34
CA ILE A 29 6.03 14.23 2.93
C ILE A 29 6.78 13.23 2.05
N GLY A 30 8.00 12.85 2.43
CA GLY A 30 8.79 11.83 1.73
C GLY A 30 8.05 10.49 1.66
N LEU A 31 7.62 9.98 2.83
CA LEU A 31 6.88 8.72 2.92
C LEU A 31 5.63 8.70 2.02
N THR A 32 4.80 9.73 2.11
CA THR A 32 3.56 9.79 1.32
C THR A 32 3.82 9.95 -0.18
N SER A 33 4.91 10.60 -0.56
CA SER A 33 5.37 10.65 -1.95
C SER A 33 5.83 9.27 -2.44
N ASP A 34 6.57 8.51 -1.62
CA ASP A 34 7.03 7.16 -1.95
C ASP A 34 5.85 6.19 -2.11
N VAL A 35 4.86 6.25 -1.21
CA VAL A 35 3.60 5.50 -1.35
C VAL A 35 2.92 5.83 -2.68
N ALA A 36 2.80 7.12 -3.01
CA ALA A 36 2.14 7.54 -4.24
C ALA A 36 2.88 7.03 -5.48
N ASN A 37 4.21 7.12 -5.50
CA ASN A 37 5.05 6.63 -6.60
C ASN A 37 4.95 5.11 -6.76
N PHE A 38 4.97 4.36 -5.66
CA PHE A 38 4.79 2.91 -5.68
C PHE A 38 3.41 2.51 -6.19
N CYS A 39 2.33 3.11 -5.68
CA CYS A 39 0.99 2.80 -6.16
C CYS A 39 0.81 3.17 -7.65
N LYS A 40 1.48 4.23 -8.11
CA LYS A 40 1.51 4.61 -9.53
C LYS A 40 2.25 3.57 -10.38
N SER A 41 3.36 2.99 -9.92
CA SER A 41 4.07 1.94 -10.66
C SER A 41 3.25 0.66 -10.76
N ILE A 42 2.55 0.26 -9.68
CA ILE A 42 1.61 -0.87 -9.69
C ILE A 42 0.47 -0.62 -10.69
N ARG A 43 -0.12 0.58 -10.70
CA ARG A 43 -1.16 0.95 -11.68
C ARG A 43 -0.63 0.86 -13.11
N LYS A 44 0.54 1.42 -13.39
CA LYS A 44 1.17 1.38 -14.72
C LYS A 44 1.39 -0.06 -15.16
N THR A 45 1.91 -0.90 -14.26
CA THR A 45 2.12 -2.33 -14.52
C THR A 45 0.80 -3.04 -14.83
N ARG A 46 -0.24 -2.81 -14.01
CA ARG A 46 -1.59 -3.35 -14.26
C ARG A 46 -2.14 -2.89 -15.61
N ASN A 47 -2.01 -1.61 -15.94
CA ASN A 47 -2.43 -1.08 -17.24
C ASN A 47 -1.70 -1.76 -18.41
N CYS A 48 -0.41 -2.07 -18.27
CA CYS A 48 0.34 -2.80 -19.31
C CYS A 48 -0.16 -4.23 -19.52
N VAL A 49 -0.72 -4.85 -18.48
CA VAL A 49 -1.38 -6.17 -18.55
C VAL A 49 -2.78 -6.04 -19.16
N GLU A 50 -3.59 -5.08 -18.72
CA GLU A 50 -4.99 -4.92 -19.13
C GLU A 50 -5.14 -4.32 -20.54
N HIS A 51 -4.20 -3.46 -20.94
CA HIS A 51 -4.27 -2.65 -22.15
C HIS A 51 -2.93 -2.67 -22.89
N THR A 52 -2.54 -3.86 -23.36
CA THR A 52 -1.27 -4.07 -24.05
C THR A 52 -1.15 -3.19 -25.30
N LYS A 53 -0.05 -2.45 -25.38
CA LYS A 53 0.37 -1.66 -26.56
C LYS A 53 1.81 -2.02 -26.92
N PRO A 54 2.30 -1.67 -28.12
CA PRO A 54 3.68 -1.95 -28.51
C PRO A 54 4.71 -1.44 -27.49
N ASP A 55 4.52 -0.24 -26.96
CA ASP A 55 5.43 0.41 -26.00
C ASP A 55 5.01 0.25 -24.53
N GLU A 56 3.85 -0.37 -24.25
CA GLU A 56 3.29 -0.58 -22.91
C GLU A 56 2.87 -2.04 -22.76
N ARG A 57 3.76 -2.89 -22.24
CA ARG A 57 3.50 -4.33 -22.11
C ARG A 57 4.24 -4.94 -20.94
N VAL A 58 3.70 -6.04 -20.45
CA VAL A 58 4.40 -6.94 -19.53
C VAL A 58 4.80 -8.19 -20.30
N GLU A 59 6.06 -8.58 -20.19
CA GLU A 59 6.54 -9.85 -20.72
C GLU A 59 6.77 -10.81 -19.56
N VAL A 60 6.21 -12.01 -19.66
CA VAL A 60 6.47 -13.11 -18.73
C VAL A 60 7.04 -14.27 -19.54
N PHE A 61 8.19 -14.78 -19.12
CA PHE A 61 8.80 -15.98 -19.68
C PHE A 61 8.70 -17.09 -18.66
N ASP A 62 8.25 -18.25 -19.11
CA ASP A 62 8.19 -19.45 -18.29
C ASP A 62 9.60 -20.05 -18.09
N PHE A 63 9.66 -21.19 -17.41
CA PHE A 63 10.87 -21.98 -17.29
C PHE A 63 11.50 -22.23 -18.67
N SER A 64 12.81 -22.05 -18.76
CA SER A 64 13.58 -22.34 -19.97
C SER A 64 14.88 -23.03 -19.61
N LEU A 65 15.51 -23.67 -20.58
CA LEU A 65 16.82 -24.30 -20.41
C LEU A 65 17.90 -23.41 -21.03
N THR A 66 19.00 -23.23 -20.32
CA THR A 66 20.21 -22.67 -20.92
C THR A 66 20.87 -23.70 -21.84
N PRO A 67 21.80 -23.31 -22.74
CA PRO A 67 22.61 -24.24 -23.52
C PRO A 67 23.42 -25.24 -22.67
N ASN A 68 23.59 -24.96 -21.38
CA ASN A 68 24.29 -25.82 -20.41
C ASN A 68 23.33 -26.79 -19.67
N ASN A 69 22.08 -26.94 -20.14
CA ASN A 69 21.01 -27.72 -19.48
C ASN A 69 20.65 -27.24 -18.07
N GLU A 70 20.84 -25.95 -17.77
CA GLU A 70 20.40 -25.37 -16.50
C GLU A 70 18.99 -24.82 -16.62
N VAL A 71 18.17 -25.04 -15.61
CA VAL A 71 16.80 -24.52 -15.55
C VAL A 71 16.85 -23.04 -15.15
N VAL A 72 16.38 -22.18 -16.04
CA VAL A 72 16.12 -20.76 -15.79
C VAL A 72 14.72 -20.63 -15.20
N PRO A 73 14.55 -19.97 -14.02
CA PRO A 73 13.24 -19.77 -13.44
C PRO A 73 12.40 -18.78 -14.26
N PRO A 74 11.07 -18.73 -14.05
CA PRO A 74 10.22 -17.77 -14.74
C PRO A 74 10.68 -16.34 -14.49
N THR A 75 10.62 -15.51 -15.53
CA THR A 75 11.03 -14.11 -15.45
C THR A 75 9.90 -13.17 -15.87
N ILE A 76 9.94 -11.94 -15.35
CA ILE A 76 9.01 -10.86 -15.66
C ILE A 76 9.79 -9.60 -16.06
N ALA A 77 9.27 -8.86 -17.03
CA ALA A 77 9.72 -7.52 -17.39
C ALA A 77 8.51 -6.61 -17.65
N VAL A 78 8.62 -5.33 -17.28
CA VAL A 78 7.57 -4.33 -17.52
C VAL A 78 8.16 -3.22 -18.37
N TYR A 79 7.56 -2.99 -19.54
CA TYR A 79 7.93 -1.91 -20.45
C TYR A 79 6.81 -0.88 -20.44
N HIS A 80 7.14 0.35 -20.03
CA HIS A 80 6.23 1.49 -20.08
C HIS A 80 7.08 2.79 -20.19
N PRO A 81 6.66 3.82 -20.96
CA PRO A 81 7.49 5.01 -21.21
C PRO A 81 7.94 5.76 -19.95
N GLN A 82 7.10 5.70 -18.90
CA GLN A 82 7.34 6.40 -17.63
C GLN A 82 7.74 5.46 -16.48
N PHE A 83 7.94 4.17 -16.73
CA PHE A 83 8.32 3.18 -15.72
C PHE A 83 8.82 1.92 -16.41
N THR A 84 10.03 1.46 -16.10
CA THR A 84 10.55 0.22 -16.67
C THR A 84 11.05 -0.66 -15.54
N GLN A 85 10.62 -1.92 -15.56
CA GLN A 85 11.16 -2.97 -14.70
C GLN A 85 12.04 -3.87 -15.59
N PRO A 86 13.37 -3.89 -15.36
CA PRO A 86 14.26 -4.80 -16.06
C PRO A 86 13.83 -6.26 -15.86
N ARG A 87 14.17 -7.11 -16.83
CA ARG A 87 13.86 -8.54 -16.73
C ARG A 87 14.51 -9.14 -15.49
N MET A 88 13.70 -9.80 -14.67
CA MET A 88 14.14 -10.42 -13.42
C MET A 88 13.30 -11.65 -13.09
N PRO A 89 13.77 -12.56 -12.22
CA PRO A 89 12.97 -13.68 -11.75
C PRO A 89 11.65 -13.21 -11.12
N VAL A 90 10.56 -13.91 -11.41
CA VAL A 90 9.23 -13.60 -10.85
C VAL A 90 9.27 -13.62 -9.32
N SER A 91 9.99 -14.57 -8.72
CA SER A 91 10.19 -14.65 -7.27
C SER A 91 10.85 -13.41 -6.68
N ALA A 92 11.87 -12.88 -7.35
CA ALA A 92 12.54 -11.66 -6.91
C ALA A 92 11.62 -10.43 -7.06
N TYR A 93 10.82 -10.37 -8.13
CA TYR A 93 9.87 -9.29 -8.32
C TYR A 93 8.78 -9.30 -7.25
N THR A 94 8.19 -10.46 -6.96
CA THR A 94 7.18 -10.58 -5.90
C THR A 94 7.74 -10.25 -4.53
N SER A 95 8.96 -10.70 -4.22
CA SER A 95 9.65 -10.31 -2.97
C SER A 95 9.81 -8.79 -2.86
N GLN A 96 10.26 -8.11 -3.92
CA GLN A 96 10.40 -6.64 -3.92
C GLN A 96 9.07 -5.93 -3.66
N VAL A 97 8.00 -6.40 -4.31
CA VAL A 97 6.65 -5.83 -4.13
C VAL A 97 6.15 -6.06 -2.70
N THR A 98 6.32 -7.27 -2.16
CA THR A 98 5.92 -7.59 -0.78
C THR A 98 6.71 -6.78 0.24
N GLU A 99 8.03 -6.66 0.05
CA GLU A 99 8.89 -5.86 0.92
C GLU A 99 8.51 -4.37 0.88
N HIS A 100 8.24 -3.82 -0.30
CA HIS A 100 7.74 -2.44 -0.40
C HIS A 100 6.42 -2.25 0.35
N ILE A 101 5.46 -3.19 0.21
CA ILE A 101 4.19 -3.11 0.94
C ILE A 101 4.42 -3.16 2.46
N ALA A 102 5.31 -4.04 2.93
CA ALA A 102 5.64 -4.15 4.34
C ALA A 102 6.31 -2.86 4.87
N ASN A 103 7.31 -2.36 4.16
CA ASN A 103 8.04 -1.14 4.54
C ASN A 103 7.13 0.09 4.57
N LEU A 104 6.20 0.23 3.61
CA LEU A 104 5.24 1.33 3.60
C LEU A 104 4.30 1.25 4.81
N ARG A 105 3.78 0.04 5.13
CA ARG A 105 2.92 -0.17 6.31
C ARG A 105 3.63 0.22 7.60
N ASP A 106 4.86 -0.25 7.77
CA ASP A 106 5.60 -0.01 9.02
C ASP A 106 5.98 1.47 9.17
N SER A 107 6.35 2.13 8.06
CA SER A 107 6.66 3.55 8.04
C SER A 107 5.44 4.43 8.34
N ASP A 108 4.28 4.10 7.78
CA ASP A 108 3.01 4.80 8.06
C ASP A 108 2.61 4.61 9.53
N CYS A 109 2.70 3.39 10.05
CA CYS A 109 2.45 3.11 11.46
C CYS A 109 3.38 3.92 12.36
N ILE A 110 4.70 3.91 12.11
CA ILE A 110 5.68 4.66 12.92
C ILE A 110 5.40 6.16 12.88
N HIS A 111 5.04 6.72 11.72
CA HIS A 111 4.73 8.15 11.62
C HIS A 111 3.46 8.51 12.39
N VAL A 112 2.39 7.72 12.25
CA VAL A 112 1.15 7.88 13.03
C VAL A 112 1.46 7.75 14.54
N PHE A 113 2.21 6.74 14.96
CA PHE A 113 2.59 6.57 16.36
C PHE A 113 3.44 7.74 16.89
N LYS A 114 4.40 8.26 16.13
CA LYS A 114 5.22 9.42 16.54
C LYS A 114 4.43 10.72 16.63
N LYS A 115 3.49 10.94 15.71
CA LYS A 115 2.69 12.17 15.65
C LYS A 115 1.56 12.18 16.67
N TYR A 116 1.01 11.01 16.98
CA TYR A 116 -0.04 10.80 17.97
C TYR A 116 0.50 10.20 19.27
N GLN A 117 1.79 10.37 19.56
CA GLN A 117 2.40 10.07 20.86
C GLN A 117 1.89 11.08 21.90
N CYS A 118 0.60 10.99 22.23
CA CYS A 118 -0.11 11.68 23.31
C CYS A 118 -1.54 11.11 23.40
N ILE A 119 -1.68 9.79 23.55
CA ILE A 119 -2.71 9.22 24.44
C ILE A 119 -1.98 8.09 25.16
N GLY A 120 -1.86 8.23 26.49
CA GLY A 120 -0.86 7.56 27.32
C GLY A 120 -0.87 6.04 27.30
N GLU A 121 0.13 5.47 27.99
CA GLU A 121 0.28 4.06 28.35
C GLU A 121 -1.06 3.29 28.37
N ALA A 122 -1.43 2.77 27.21
CA ALA A 122 -2.51 1.83 27.07
C ALA A 122 -1.97 0.77 26.14
N SER A 123 -1.45 -0.31 26.73
CA SER A 123 -1.29 -1.59 26.06
C SER A 123 -2.58 -1.86 25.30
N CYS A 124 -2.62 -1.72 23.98
CA CYS A 124 -3.84 -1.96 23.20
C CYS A 124 -4.25 -3.43 23.35
N PRO A 125 -5.28 -3.77 24.15
CA PRO A 125 -5.85 -5.09 24.09
C PRO A 125 -6.84 -5.00 22.93
N SER A 126 -6.51 -5.57 21.78
CA SER A 126 -7.49 -5.76 20.72
C SER A 126 -8.55 -6.75 21.21
N GLY A 127 -9.57 -6.24 21.89
CA GLY A 127 -10.73 -6.99 22.36
C GLY A 127 -11.85 -6.89 21.33
N GLY A 128 -12.27 -8.03 20.79
CA GLY A 128 -13.50 -8.09 20.00
C GLY A 128 -14.70 -8.10 20.93
N ALA A 129 -15.53 -7.05 20.90
CA ALA A 129 -16.83 -7.08 21.54
C ALA A 129 -17.91 -7.50 20.55
N ALA A 130 -18.83 -8.36 21.00
CA ALA A 130 -20.04 -8.66 20.25
C ALA A 130 -20.91 -7.38 20.20
N GLY A 131 -20.86 -6.68 19.07
CA GLY A 131 -21.63 -5.46 18.86
C GLY A 131 -23.14 -5.74 18.82
N LYS A 132 -23.94 -4.80 19.33
CA LYS A 132 -25.39 -4.77 19.10
C LYS A 132 -25.67 -4.70 17.59
N PRO A 133 -26.71 -5.38 17.08
CA PRO A 133 -26.98 -5.46 15.66
C PRO A 133 -27.18 -4.07 15.05
N THR A 134 -26.30 -3.70 14.14
CA THR A 134 -26.43 -2.53 13.27
C THR A 134 -27.43 -2.80 12.13
N TRP A 135 -27.98 -1.75 11.53
CA TRP A 135 -29.02 -1.80 10.48
C TRP A 135 -28.68 -2.61 9.21
N HIS A 136 -27.44 -3.06 9.03
CA HIS A 136 -27.02 -3.88 7.90
C HIS A 136 -26.78 -5.35 8.29
N LYS A 137 -27.57 -6.26 7.70
CA LYS A 137 -27.54 -7.73 7.91
C LYS A 137 -26.18 -8.40 7.72
N LEU A 138 -25.22 -7.74 7.06
CA LEU A 138 -23.92 -8.32 6.70
C LEU A 138 -22.77 -7.87 7.60
N VAL A 139 -22.97 -6.88 8.46
CA VAL A 139 -21.92 -6.38 9.36
C VAL A 139 -22.12 -7.01 10.74
N LYS A 140 -21.28 -8.00 11.07
CA LYS A 140 -21.32 -8.73 12.34
C LYS A 140 -20.39 -8.16 13.42
N TYR A 141 -19.49 -7.25 13.04
CA TYR A 141 -18.46 -6.72 13.92
C TYR A 141 -18.31 -5.22 13.70
N SER A 142 -18.16 -4.47 14.78
CA SER A 142 -17.75 -3.07 14.77
C SER A 142 -16.46 -2.93 15.58
N TYR A 143 -15.61 -2.00 15.17
CA TYR A 143 -14.38 -1.66 15.88
C TYR A 143 -14.59 -0.37 16.67
N GLY A 144 -14.05 -0.31 17.87
CA GLY A 144 -14.11 0.87 18.73
C GLY A 144 -12.86 0.97 19.59
N ILE A 145 -12.64 2.14 20.18
CA ILE A 145 -11.56 2.38 21.13
C ILE A 145 -12.07 1.99 22.52
N ASP A 146 -11.28 1.20 23.25
CA ASP A 146 -11.57 0.84 24.64
C ASP A 146 -11.18 2.01 25.57
N GLY A 147 -12.19 2.64 26.18
CA GLY A 147 -12.05 3.71 27.17
C GLY A 147 -12.02 3.19 28.61
N GLY A 148 -11.65 1.94 28.84
CA GLY A 148 -11.50 1.33 30.18
C GLY A 148 -12.80 0.81 30.79
N ASN A 149 -13.94 1.47 30.54
CA ASN A 149 -15.29 0.99 30.95
C ASN A 149 -16.34 1.11 29.83
N GLN A 150 -15.96 1.60 28.64
CA GLN A 150 -16.88 1.79 27.53
C GLN A 150 -16.13 1.70 26.20
N ILE A 151 -16.70 0.95 25.26
CA ILE A 151 -16.22 0.91 23.88
C ILE A 151 -16.82 2.11 23.15
N ILE A 152 -15.96 3.01 22.68
CA ILE A 152 -16.34 4.18 21.89
C ILE A 152 -16.27 3.77 20.41
N PRO A 153 -17.41 3.66 19.70
CA PRO A 153 -17.41 3.25 18.30
C PRO A 153 -16.75 4.32 17.43
N LEU A 154 -15.93 3.89 16.47
CA LEU A 154 -15.38 4.78 15.44
C LEU A 154 -16.43 4.97 14.34
N SER A 155 -17.13 6.11 14.34
CA SER A 155 -18.07 6.51 13.29
C SER A 155 -17.37 6.99 12.02
#